data_AF-A0A965MXM2-F1
#
_entry.id   AF-A0A965MXM2-F1
#
_cell.length_a   1.000
_cell.length_b   1.000
_cell.length_c   1.000
_cell.angle_alpha   90.00
_cell.angle_beta   90.00
_cell.angle_gamma   90.00
#
_symmetry.space_group_name_H-M   'P 1'
#
loop_
_entity.id
_entity.type
_entity.pdbx_description
1 polymer ?
#
loop_
_entity_poly.entity_id
_entity_poly.type
_entity_poly.pdbx_seq_one_letter_code
_entity_poly.pdbx_strand_id
1 'polypeptide(L)' 'MKIQTISFLLATLISTGVLAQEKPVKMSNSGICHAPNTTYYEQTKKFTPYKTLDECLKAGGRMPKK' A
#
# COMPACT_ATOMS: atom_id res chain seq x y z
N MET A 1 -17.44 53.41 13.36
CA MET A 1 -17.07 52.10 13.90
C MET A 1 -17.49 51.07 12.83
N LYS A 2 -16.81 50.88 11.69
CA LYS A 2 -15.53 50.20 11.44
C LYS A 2 -15.24 49.10 12.47
N ILE A 3 -14.97 47.88 11.95
CA ILE A 3 -14.54 46.65 12.64
C ILE A 3 -15.77 45.87 13.16
N GLN A 4 -16.19 44.69 12.66
CA GLN A 4 -15.43 43.49 12.27
C GLN A 4 -16.14 42.73 11.13
N THR A 5 -15.88 43.09 9.88
CA THR A 5 -15.61 42.04 8.89
C THR A 5 -14.24 41.45 9.26
N ILE A 6 -13.99 40.17 8.97
CA ILE A 6 -12.72 39.43 9.22
C ILE A 6 -12.68 38.67 10.57
N SER A 7 -13.51 37.64 10.73
CA SER A 7 -13.20 36.47 11.60
C SER A 7 -13.94 35.20 11.16
N PHE A 8 -14.06 35.00 9.84
CA PHE A 8 -14.37 33.70 9.24
C PHE A 8 -13.22 33.30 8.30
N LEU A 9 -12.00 33.40 8.84
CA LEU A 9 -10.80 32.78 8.28
C LEU A 9 -10.39 31.68 9.29
N LEU A 10 -11.31 30.75 9.57
CA LEU A 10 -10.90 29.51 10.21
C LEU A 10 -10.24 28.67 9.12
N ALA A 11 -8.94 28.87 9.02
CA ALA A 11 -8.01 28.13 8.19
C ALA A 11 -8.29 26.63 8.32
N THR A 12 -8.98 26.05 7.32
CA THR A 12 -8.95 24.61 7.10
C THR A 12 -7.57 24.28 6.54
N LEU A 13 -6.61 24.13 7.46
CA LEU A 13 -5.35 23.42 7.22
C LEU A 13 -5.72 21.97 6.89
N ILE A 14 -5.98 21.70 5.61
CA ILE A 14 -6.09 20.33 5.10
C ILE A 14 -4.68 19.77 5.14
N SER A 15 -4.34 19.14 6.26
CA SER A 15 -3.13 18.35 6.43
C SER A 15 -3.21 17.19 5.43
N THR A 16 -2.65 17.35 4.24
CA THR A 16 -2.55 16.28 3.24
C THR A 16 -1.55 15.25 3.74
N GLY A 17 -2.02 14.33 4.58
CA GLY A 17 -1.28 13.12 4.91
C GLY A 17 -1.14 12.29 3.63
N VAL A 18 0.05 12.30 3.04
CA VAL A 18 0.40 11.35 1.98
C VAL A 18 0.45 9.98 2.64
N LEU A 19 -0.65 9.24 2.53
CA LEU A 19 -0.64 7.82 2.87
C LEU A 19 0.21 7.13 1.80
N ALA A 20 1.43 6.77 2.16
CA ALA A 20 2.25 5.89 1.34
C ALA A 20 1.48 4.56 1.20
N GLN A 21 0.87 4.35 0.03
CA GLN A 21 0.19 3.11 -0.26
C GLN A 21 1.24 2.02 -0.39
N GLU A 22 1.42 1.21 0.65
CA GLU A 22 2.30 0.05 0.59
C GLU A 22 1.86 -0.87 -0.56
N LYS A 23 2.82 -1.23 -1.41
CA LYS A 23 2.61 -2.19 -2.50
C LYS A 23 2.27 -3.56 -1.87
N PRO A 24 1.20 -4.25 -2.31
CA PRO A 24 0.81 -5.53 -1.73
C PRO A 24 1.85 -6.61 -2.03
N VAL A 25 1.94 -7.64 -1.20
CA VAL A 25 2.62 -8.89 -1.57
C VAL A 25 1.79 -9.64 -2.60
N LYS A 26 2.42 -10.13 -3.66
CA LYS A 26 1.74 -10.86 -4.75
C LYS A 26 1.95 -12.36 -4.61
N MET A 27 0.89 -13.14 -4.49
CA MET A 27 0.96 -14.59 -4.66
C MET A 27 0.66 -14.96 -6.10
N SER A 28 1.61 -15.58 -6.80
CA SER A 28 1.39 -16.10 -8.15
C SER A 28 0.38 -17.26 -8.17
N ASN A 29 -0.15 -17.59 -9.36
CA ASN A 29 -1.00 -18.78 -9.54
C ASN A 29 -0.29 -20.10 -9.18
N SER A 30 1.04 -20.12 -9.15
CA SER A 30 1.85 -21.27 -8.71
C SER A 30 2.15 -21.27 -7.20
N GLY A 31 1.49 -20.38 -6.45
CA GLY A 31 1.58 -20.28 -4.99
C GLY A 31 2.86 -19.62 -4.49
N ILE A 32 3.55 -18.81 -5.30
CA ILE A 32 4.80 -18.14 -4.89
C ILE A 32 4.51 -16.72 -4.42
N CYS A 33 4.97 -16.37 -3.22
CA CYS A 33 4.86 -15.03 -2.65
C CYS A 33 6.02 -14.14 -3.14
N HIS A 34 5.68 -13.00 -3.73
CA HIS A 34 6.61 -11.97 -4.19
C HIS A 34 6.34 -10.67 -3.44
N ALA A 35 7.28 -10.28 -2.57
CA ALA A 35 7.23 -8.99 -1.89
C ALA A 35 7.65 -7.85 -2.83
N PRO A 36 7.22 -6.60 -2.55
CA PRO A 36 7.71 -5.43 -3.28
C PRO A 36 9.24 -5.39 -3.32
N ASN A 37 9.80 -4.86 -4.40
CA ASN A 37 11.26 -4.74 -4.61
C ASN A 37 12.01 -6.08 -4.72
N THR A 38 11.31 -7.18 -5.01
CA THR A 38 11.93 -8.47 -5.38
C THR A 38 11.94 -8.67 -6.90
N THR A 39 12.93 -9.42 -7.41
CA THR A 39 13.21 -9.60 -8.85
C THR A 39 11.98 -9.89 -9.72
N TYR A 40 11.07 -10.73 -9.22
CA TYR A 40 9.90 -11.23 -9.97
C TYR A 40 8.59 -10.51 -9.65
N TYR A 41 8.62 -9.51 -8.76
CA TYR A 41 7.43 -8.80 -8.32
C TYR A 41 6.67 -8.16 -9.48
N GLU A 42 7.39 -7.43 -10.35
CA GLU A 42 6.77 -6.73 -11.48
C GLU A 42 6.35 -7.67 -12.60
N GLN A 43 6.98 -8.85 -12.69
CA GLN A 43 6.69 -9.87 -13.71
C GLN A 43 5.43 -10.67 -13.35
N THR A 44 5.10 -10.77 -12.06
CA THR A 44 3.89 -11.41 -11.58
C THR A 44 2.68 -10.49 -11.83
N LYS A 45 2.04 -10.65 -13.00
CA LYS A 45 0.87 -9.86 -13.42
C LYS A 45 -0.47 -10.47 -13.00
N LYS A 46 -0.54 -11.80 -12.90
CA LYS A 46 -1.70 -12.54 -12.36
C LYS A 46 -1.37 -13.00 -10.95
N PHE A 47 -2.05 -12.45 -9.96
CA PHE A 47 -1.76 -12.72 -8.55
C PHE A 47 -2.95 -12.50 -7.63
N THR A 48 -2.87 -13.12 -6.46
CA THR A 48 -3.69 -12.77 -5.29
C THR A 48 -2.90 -11.81 -4.39
N PRO A 49 -3.44 -10.62 -4.05
CA PRO A 49 -2.75 -9.66 -3.18
C PRO A 49 -2.88 -10.00 -1.70
N TYR A 50 -1.81 -9.78 -0.94
CA TYR A 50 -1.76 -9.86 0.53
C TYR A 50 -1.13 -8.60 1.10
N LYS A 51 -1.45 -8.22 2.35
CA LYS A 51 -0.85 -7.01 2.95
C LYS A 51 0.59 -7.25 3.32
N THR A 52 0.88 -8.44 3.84
CA THR A 52 2.22 -8.81 4.31
C THR A 52 2.67 -10.13 3.73
N LEU A 53 3.98 -10.39 3.83
CA LEU A 53 4.54 -11.66 3.39
C LEU A 53 4.05 -12.81 4.27
N ASP A 54 3.92 -12.57 5.57
CA ASP A 54 3.42 -13.55 6.54
C ASP A 54 1.97 -13.98 6.22
N GLU A 55 1.09 -13.03 5.88
CA GLU A 55 -0.27 -13.34 5.44
C GLU A 55 -0.28 -14.23 4.18
N CYS A 56 0.58 -13.93 3.21
CA CYS A 56 0.71 -14.73 1.99
C CYS A 56 1.15 -16.17 2.29
N LEU A 57 2.10 -16.34 3.21
CA LEU A 57 2.59 -17.66 3.63
C LEU A 57 1.52 -18.44 4.41
N LYS A 58 0.80 -17.78 5.32
CA LYS A 58 -0.33 -18.39 6.08
C LYS A 58 -1.48 -18.82 5.17
N ALA A 59 -1.66 -18.13 4.04
CA ALA A 59 -2.64 -18.51 3.03
C ALA A 59 -2.20 -19.71 2.16
N GLY A 60 -1.05 -20.33 2.45
CA GLY A 60 -0.52 -21.50 1.73
C GLY A 60 0.49 -21.16 0.64
N GLY A 61 0.89 -19.90 0.51
CA GLY A 61 1.96 -19.49 -0.38
C GLY A 61 3.34 -19.93 0.12
N ARG A 62 4.35 -19.85 -0.76
CA ARG A 62 5.74 -20.20 -0.43
C ARG A 62 6.72 -19.18 -0.99
N MET A 63 7.93 -19.20 -0.44
CA MET A 63 9.03 -18.38 -0.97
C MET A 63 9.51 -18.90 -2.34
N PRO A 64 10.07 -18.01 -3.19
CA PRO A 64 10.80 -18.41 -4.38
C PRO A 64 11.96 -19.35 -4.02
N LYS A 65 12.26 -20.32 -4.90
CA LYS A 65 13.49 -21.11 -4.76
C LYS A 65 14.67 -20.20 -5.16
N LYS A 66 15.82 -20.39 -4.50
CA LYS A 66 17.08 -19.75 -4.91
C LYS A 66 17.42 -20.12 -6.34
#